data_AF-E2S2G1-F1
#
_entry.id   AF-E2S2G1-F1
#
_cell.length_a   1.000
_cell.length_b   1.000
_cell.length_c   1.000
_cell.angle_alpha   90.00
_cell.angle_beta   90.00
_cell.angle_gamma   90.00
#
_symmetry.space_group_name_H-M   'P 1'
#
loop_
_entity.id
_entity.type
_entity.pdbx_description
1 polymer ?
#
loop_
_entity_poly.entity_id
_entity_poly.type
_entity_poly.pdbx_seq_one_letter_code
_entity_poly.pdbx_strand_id
1 'polypeptide(L)'
;MPAVTPRYLRRFSAAVLLTAAVPLALSACGAQEDSSSSHQPVFSSQAPAEDDSAGGDDAGSAAVPSPSESTDGGDEATTQQQDKNEDSECTELPNDPRKVYASGTAPGRMPADDGSDFNYWIADIENSYDPCATISWIIFRGSMGDLNGPAGTGASIADGIAFYVNGAPAKDMSIFHKVESVTPVSDNEVDFTWGERSRTTAEGITAHHTVRLRAQGDSLEPVSGEVAEFNKMWVDLPSYQLGTYD
;
A
#
# COMPACT_ATOMS: atom_id res chain seq x y z
N MET A 1 -27.60 43.88 -25.85
CA MET A 1 -28.48 43.49 -24.73
C MET A 1 -29.06 42.12 -25.04
N PRO A 2 -28.58 41.04 -24.43
CA PRO A 2 -29.18 39.71 -24.57
C PRO A 2 -30.12 39.40 -23.41
N ALA A 3 -31.23 38.76 -23.75
CA ALA A 3 -32.40 38.49 -22.94
C ALA A 3 -32.15 37.49 -21.80
N VAL A 4 -32.75 37.78 -20.65
CA VAL A 4 -32.86 36.90 -19.47
C VAL A 4 -33.96 35.87 -19.73
N THR A 5 -33.61 34.59 -19.73
CA THR A 5 -34.57 33.47 -19.74
C THR A 5 -35.06 33.15 -18.32
N PRO A 6 -36.32 32.74 -18.14
CA PRO A 6 -36.93 32.59 -16.82
C PRO A 6 -36.56 31.29 -16.12
N ARG A 7 -36.41 31.39 -14.79
CA ARG A 7 -36.10 30.32 -13.84
C ARG A 7 -37.25 29.30 -13.77
N TYR A 8 -36.92 28.03 -13.99
CA TYR A 8 -37.82 26.90 -13.74
C TYR A 8 -37.96 26.65 -12.22
N LEU A 9 -39.19 26.80 -11.72
CA LEU A 9 -39.60 26.38 -10.38
C LEU A 9 -39.66 24.85 -10.32
N ARG A 10 -38.71 24.22 -9.63
CA ARG A 10 -38.79 22.80 -9.26
C ARG A 10 -39.84 22.62 -8.16
N ARG A 11 -40.86 21.82 -8.45
CA ARG A 11 -41.91 21.39 -7.53
C ARG A 11 -41.33 20.38 -6.54
N PHE A 12 -41.42 20.68 -5.24
CA PHE A 12 -41.20 19.72 -4.17
C PHE A 12 -42.37 18.74 -4.15
N SER A 13 -42.10 17.47 -4.45
CA SER A 13 -43.05 16.38 -4.17
C SER A 13 -42.57 15.66 -2.92
N ALA A 14 -43.26 15.90 -1.81
CA ALA A 14 -43.13 15.13 -0.58
C ALA A 14 -43.84 13.78 -0.79
N ALA A 15 -43.11 12.68 -0.72
CA ALA A 15 -43.68 11.34 -0.68
C ALA A 15 -43.61 10.83 0.76
N VAL A 16 -44.79 10.41 1.23
CA VAL A 16 -45.15 10.02 2.59
C VAL A 16 -44.59 8.64 2.95
N LEU A 17 -44.18 8.52 4.21
CA LEU A 17 -43.75 7.31 4.93
C LEU A 17 -44.74 6.15 4.84
N LEU A 18 -44.23 4.92 4.67
CA LEU A 18 -44.91 3.69 5.07
C LEU A 18 -43.92 2.78 5.78
N THR A 19 -44.02 2.77 7.10
CA THR A 19 -43.36 1.88 8.04
C THR A 19 -44.08 0.53 8.05
N ALA A 20 -43.43 -0.53 7.55
CA ALA A 20 -43.88 -1.90 7.75
C ALA A 20 -43.05 -2.54 8.88
N ALA A 21 -43.67 -2.69 10.05
CA ALA A 21 -43.13 -3.43 11.17
C ALA A 21 -43.27 -4.94 10.90
N VAL A 22 -42.15 -5.67 10.88
CA VAL A 22 -42.13 -7.14 10.84
C VAL A 22 -41.95 -7.66 12.26
N PRO A 23 -42.82 -8.55 12.76
CA PRO A 23 -42.67 -9.15 14.08
C PRO A 23 -41.55 -10.20 14.11
N LEU A 24 -40.64 -10.05 15.07
CA LEU A 24 -39.65 -11.05 15.47
C LEU A 24 -40.36 -12.22 16.17
N ALA A 25 -40.28 -13.41 15.59
CA ALA A 25 -40.64 -14.65 16.28
C ALA A 25 -39.40 -15.20 17.01
N LEU A 26 -39.40 -15.07 18.34
CA LEU A 26 -38.48 -15.75 19.24
C LEU A 26 -38.92 -17.21 19.40
N SER A 27 -38.16 -18.15 18.82
CA SER A 27 -38.23 -19.56 19.22
C SER A 27 -37.21 -19.79 20.34
N ALA A 28 -37.72 -20.05 21.54
CA ALA A 28 -36.97 -20.53 22.69
C ALA A 28 -36.95 -22.08 22.72
N CYS A 29 -36.03 -22.60 23.55
CA CYS A 29 -35.74 -23.99 23.94
C CYS A 29 -34.73 -24.73 23.03
N GLY A 30 -33.68 -25.38 23.56
CA GLY A 30 -33.51 -25.90 24.92
C GLY A 30 -32.07 -25.87 25.44
N ALA A 31 -31.99 -25.97 26.77
CA ALA A 31 -30.78 -26.23 27.52
C ALA A 31 -30.35 -27.70 27.35
N GLN A 32 -29.04 -27.94 27.27
CA GLN A 32 -28.44 -29.15 27.83
C GLN A 32 -27.05 -28.79 28.37
N GLU A 33 -26.89 -29.02 29.66
CA GLU A 33 -25.65 -28.83 30.41
C GLU A 33 -24.71 -30.04 30.25
N ASP A 34 -23.45 -29.76 30.58
CA ASP A 34 -22.35 -30.66 30.96
C ASP A 34 -21.66 -31.52 29.89
N SER A 35 -20.44 -31.11 29.53
CA SER A 35 -19.24 -31.87 29.93
C SER A 35 -17.94 -31.12 29.65
N SER A 36 -17.15 -31.02 30.71
CA SER A 36 -15.73 -30.65 30.75
C SER A 36 -14.87 -31.30 29.66
N SER A 37 -13.99 -30.52 29.02
CA SER A 37 -12.56 -30.84 28.98
C SER A 37 -11.78 -29.65 28.40
N SER A 38 -10.89 -29.14 29.22
CA SER A 38 -9.82 -28.21 28.88
C SER A 38 -8.96 -28.73 27.71
N HIS A 39 -8.99 -28.03 26.57
CA HIS A 39 -7.94 -28.09 25.57
C HIS A 39 -7.47 -26.68 25.24
N GLN A 40 -6.34 -26.31 25.83
CA GLN A 40 -5.53 -25.20 25.30
C GLN A 40 -4.97 -25.63 23.94
N PRO A 41 -5.04 -24.81 22.89
CA PRO A 41 -4.26 -25.05 21.69
C PRO A 41 -2.81 -24.63 21.99
N VAL A 42 -1.94 -25.63 22.21
CA VAL A 42 -0.48 -25.43 22.20
C VAL A 42 -0.05 -25.40 20.73
N PHE A 43 0.43 -24.23 20.29
CA PHE A 43 1.23 -24.11 19.07
C PHE A 43 2.55 -24.86 19.28
N SER A 44 2.78 -25.94 18.52
CA SER A 44 4.09 -26.59 18.45
C SER A 44 4.69 -26.37 17.06
N SER A 45 5.76 -25.57 17.03
CA SER A 45 6.65 -25.38 15.89
C SER A 45 7.46 -26.64 15.60
N GLN A 46 7.69 -26.89 14.31
CA GLN A 46 8.42 -28.03 13.74
C GLN A 46 9.92 -28.06 14.08
N ALA A 47 10.51 -29.26 13.99
CA ALA A 47 11.68 -29.49 13.14
C ALA A 47 11.87 -31.00 12.88
N PRO A 48 12.08 -31.46 11.63
CA PRO A 48 12.90 -32.62 11.34
C PRO A 48 14.34 -32.19 11.01
N ALA A 49 15.26 -33.06 11.41
CA ALA A 49 16.70 -32.97 11.24
C ALA A 49 17.14 -33.13 9.78
N GLU A 50 18.26 -32.51 9.44
CA GLU A 50 19.18 -33.05 8.43
C GLU A 50 20.59 -33.04 9.04
N ASP A 51 21.11 -34.26 9.17
CA ASP A 51 22.49 -34.60 9.43
C ASP A 51 23.04 -35.06 8.08
N ASP A 52 24.13 -34.47 7.60
CA ASP A 52 25.10 -35.19 6.78
C ASP A 52 26.47 -34.49 6.85
N SER A 53 27.40 -35.24 7.41
CA SER A 53 28.81 -34.90 7.55
C SER A 53 29.63 -35.34 6.34
N ALA A 54 30.66 -34.53 6.11
CA ALA A 54 32.01 -34.90 5.66
C ALA A 54 32.31 -35.07 4.15
N GLY A 55 33.37 -34.36 3.72
CA GLY A 55 34.27 -34.88 2.70
C GLY A 55 35.10 -33.85 1.93
N GLY A 56 36.31 -33.53 2.44
CA GLY A 56 37.55 -33.58 1.64
C GLY A 56 38.01 -32.38 0.80
N ASP A 57 38.99 -31.66 1.36
CA ASP A 57 40.36 -31.47 0.81
C ASP A 57 40.63 -30.71 -0.52
N ASP A 58 41.18 -29.50 -0.31
CA ASP A 58 42.53 -29.04 -0.70
C ASP A 58 42.87 -28.41 -2.06
N ALA A 59 43.81 -27.46 -1.93
CA ALA A 59 44.81 -26.96 -2.89
C ALA A 59 44.41 -25.97 -4.01
N GLY A 60 44.65 -24.68 -3.71
CA GLY A 60 45.73 -23.90 -4.33
C GLY A 60 45.60 -23.44 -5.79
N SER A 61 45.64 -22.12 -6.01
CA SER A 61 46.79 -21.47 -6.67
C SER A 61 46.59 -19.95 -6.77
N ALA A 62 47.66 -19.23 -6.47
CA ALA A 62 47.80 -17.78 -6.65
C ALA A 62 48.06 -17.42 -8.12
N ALA A 63 47.61 -16.22 -8.55
CA ALA A 63 48.42 -15.29 -9.35
C ALA A 63 47.67 -13.98 -9.63
N VAL A 64 48.23 -12.87 -9.15
CA VAL A 64 48.08 -11.51 -9.70
C VAL A 64 49.15 -11.37 -10.81
N PRO A 65 48.92 -10.57 -11.87
CA PRO A 65 49.63 -9.29 -11.93
C PRO A 65 48.84 -8.12 -12.59
N SER A 66 49.02 -6.91 -12.04
CA SER A 66 48.89 -5.60 -12.72
C SER A 66 50.25 -5.22 -13.36
N PRO A 67 50.47 -4.01 -13.94
CA PRO A 67 49.66 -3.11 -14.80
C PRO A 67 50.40 -2.76 -16.12
N SER A 68 49.83 -1.95 -17.00
CA SER A 68 50.60 -1.16 -17.98
C SER A 68 49.90 0.16 -18.33
N GLU A 69 50.63 1.26 -18.13
CA GLU A 69 50.38 2.62 -18.59
C GLU A 69 50.51 2.74 -20.12
N SER A 70 49.78 3.68 -20.72
CA SER A 70 50.22 4.46 -21.88
C SER A 70 49.43 5.76 -21.98
N THR A 71 50.15 6.87 -22.10
CA THR A 71 49.71 8.27 -22.09
C THR A 71 49.78 8.85 -23.51
N ASP A 72 48.76 9.60 -23.96
CA ASP A 72 48.83 10.76 -24.89
C ASP A 72 47.37 11.25 -25.06
N GLY A 73 46.94 12.51 -25.00
CA GLY A 73 47.62 13.79 -25.20
C GLY A 73 46.79 14.60 -26.23
N GLY A 74 46.10 15.65 -25.78
CA GLY A 74 45.63 16.78 -26.63
C GLY A 74 44.19 16.72 -27.17
N ASP A 75 43.26 17.48 -26.58
CA ASP A 75 42.94 18.86 -26.99
C ASP A 75 41.51 19.28 -26.61
N GLU A 76 41.45 20.49 -26.06
CA GLU A 76 40.24 21.21 -25.65
C GLU A 76 39.25 21.39 -26.81
N ALA A 77 38.03 20.92 -26.60
CA ALA A 77 36.85 21.56 -27.13
C ALA A 77 35.80 21.59 -26.02
N THR A 78 35.77 22.72 -25.31
CA THR A 78 34.74 23.11 -24.35
C THR A 78 33.40 23.30 -25.05
N THR A 79 32.73 22.20 -25.37
CA THR A 79 31.27 22.20 -25.52
C THR A 79 30.69 22.02 -24.13
N GLN A 80 30.19 23.10 -23.53
CA GLN A 80 29.29 23.02 -22.39
C GLN A 80 28.02 22.29 -22.84
N GLN A 81 28.07 20.95 -22.79
CA GLN A 81 26.87 20.14 -22.61
C GLN A 81 26.37 20.46 -21.21
N GLN A 82 25.12 20.91 -21.15
CA GLN A 82 24.35 20.91 -19.93
C GLN A 82 24.18 19.45 -19.48
N ASP A 83 25.19 18.90 -18.83
CA ASP A 83 25.02 17.80 -17.87
C ASP A 83 24.38 18.43 -16.63
N LYS A 84 23.09 18.69 -16.76
CA LYS A 84 22.29 19.20 -15.66
C LYS A 84 21.91 18.00 -14.78
N ASN A 85 22.85 17.54 -13.96
CA ASN A 85 22.57 17.06 -12.60
C ASN A 85 21.43 16.02 -12.41
N GLU A 86 21.13 15.15 -13.37
CA GLU A 86 20.04 14.16 -13.23
C GLU A 86 20.32 13.17 -12.08
N ASP A 87 21.59 12.80 -11.83
CA ASP A 87 21.95 11.91 -10.72
C ASP A 87 21.76 12.54 -9.32
N SER A 88 21.75 13.88 -9.24
CA SER A 88 21.59 14.58 -7.96
C SER A 88 20.13 14.71 -7.52
N GLU A 89 19.19 14.69 -8.47
CA GLU A 89 17.75 14.80 -8.18
C GLU A 89 17.20 13.53 -7.49
N CYS A 90 17.76 12.35 -7.80
CA CYS A 90 17.38 11.09 -7.14
C CYS A 90 17.99 10.89 -5.75
N THR A 91 19.03 11.65 -5.41
CA THR A 91 19.83 11.39 -4.20
C THR A 91 19.38 12.26 -3.03
N GLU A 92 19.05 13.52 -3.27
CA GLU A 92 18.66 14.47 -2.21
C GLU A 92 17.31 15.15 -2.50
N LEU A 93 16.26 14.58 -1.89
CA LEU A 93 14.91 15.16 -1.93
C LEU A 93 14.59 15.92 -0.64
N PRO A 94 14.05 17.15 -0.73
CA PRO A 94 13.33 17.75 0.38
C PRO A 94 12.19 16.83 0.82
N ASN A 95 12.10 16.52 2.12
CA ASN A 95 11.11 15.58 2.68
C ASN A 95 11.15 14.17 2.06
N ASP A 96 12.35 13.63 1.85
CA ASP A 96 12.60 12.29 1.32
C ASP A 96 11.76 11.20 2.03
N PRO A 97 10.84 10.52 1.31
CA PRO A 97 10.04 9.42 1.86
C PRO A 97 10.87 8.30 2.47
N ARG A 98 12.12 8.08 2.03
CA ARG A 98 13.03 7.08 2.63
C ARG A 98 13.38 7.40 4.08
N LYS A 99 13.36 8.68 4.45
CA LYS A 99 13.66 9.15 5.82
C LYS A 99 12.40 9.25 6.66
N VAL A 100 11.31 9.78 6.09
CA VAL A 100 10.03 9.95 6.79
C VAL A 100 9.37 8.61 7.07
N TYR A 101 9.48 7.67 6.13
CA TYR A 101 8.84 6.37 6.16
C TYR A 101 9.88 5.25 6.06
N ALA A 102 10.88 5.26 6.94
CA ALA A 102 11.88 4.20 6.96
C ALA A 102 11.23 2.83 7.24
N SER A 103 11.67 1.79 6.54
CA SER A 103 11.15 0.43 6.76
C SER A 103 11.33 -0.01 8.21
N GLY A 104 10.36 -0.75 8.75
CA GLY A 104 10.41 -1.21 10.15
C GLY A 104 10.01 -0.15 11.18
N THR A 105 9.50 1.02 10.76
CA THR A 105 9.13 2.11 11.67
C THR A 105 7.62 2.31 11.77
N ALA A 106 7.20 2.94 12.87
CA ALA A 106 5.82 3.29 13.17
C ALA A 106 5.70 4.81 13.47
N PRO A 107 5.78 5.67 12.44
CA PRO A 107 5.86 7.12 12.65
C PRO A 107 4.56 7.76 13.16
N GLY A 108 3.48 6.98 13.27
CA GLY A 108 2.26 7.39 13.96
C GLY A 108 1.07 7.58 13.01
N ARG A 109 0.40 8.72 13.12
CA ARG A 109 -0.92 8.99 12.57
C ARG A 109 -0.86 9.62 11.17
N MET A 110 -1.69 9.14 10.25
CA MET A 110 -2.04 9.80 8.99
C MET A 110 -3.52 10.20 9.00
N PRO A 111 -3.84 11.50 8.90
CA PRO A 111 -5.22 11.98 8.77
C PRO A 111 -5.87 11.56 7.45
N ALA A 112 -7.18 11.37 7.44
CA ALA A 112 -7.95 11.27 6.20
C ALA A 112 -7.97 12.62 5.45
N ASP A 113 -7.98 12.58 4.12
CA ASP A 113 -7.99 13.75 3.24
C ASP A 113 -9.37 14.45 3.16
N ASP A 114 -10.43 13.77 3.59
CA ASP A 114 -11.80 14.25 3.59
C ASP A 114 -12.17 15.14 4.79
N GLY A 115 -11.23 15.36 5.71
CA GLY A 115 -11.42 16.15 6.92
C GLY A 115 -12.26 15.48 8.00
N SER A 116 -12.50 14.17 7.89
CA SER A 116 -13.13 13.38 8.95
C SER A 116 -12.18 13.14 10.13
N ASP A 117 -12.73 12.74 11.28
CA ASP A 117 -11.95 12.33 12.45
C ASP A 117 -11.35 10.92 12.31
N PHE A 118 -11.56 10.25 11.16
CA PHE A 118 -10.98 8.95 10.89
C PHE A 118 -9.51 9.10 10.52
N ASN A 119 -8.66 8.29 11.16
CA ASN A 119 -7.23 8.32 10.98
C ASN A 119 -6.70 6.92 10.68
N TYR A 120 -5.60 6.86 9.96
CA TYR A 120 -4.80 5.65 9.82
C TYR A 120 -3.61 5.69 10.77
N TRP A 121 -3.42 4.64 11.55
CA TRP A 121 -2.30 4.51 12.48
C TRP A 121 -1.30 3.49 11.95
N ILE A 122 -0.10 3.97 11.63
CA ILE A 122 0.98 3.17 11.05
C ILE A 122 1.65 2.37 12.17
N ALA A 123 1.69 1.05 12.01
CA ALA A 123 2.35 0.13 12.91
C ALA A 123 3.67 -0.41 12.35
N ASP A 124 3.80 -0.51 11.03
CA ASP A 124 5.02 -0.94 10.35
C ASP A 124 5.04 -0.41 8.90
N ILE A 125 6.23 -0.36 8.30
CA ILE A 125 6.45 0.16 6.94
C ILE A 125 7.34 -0.80 6.15
N GLU A 126 6.92 -1.06 4.91
CA GLU A 126 7.75 -1.67 3.87
C GLU A 126 7.98 -0.62 2.78
N ASN A 127 9.15 0.01 2.79
CA ASN A 127 9.48 1.08 1.87
C ASN A 127 10.28 0.54 0.67
N SER A 128 9.64 0.55 -0.50
CA SER A 128 10.24 0.26 -1.80
C SER A 128 10.33 1.51 -2.67
N TYR A 129 10.34 2.69 -2.05
CA TYR A 129 10.43 3.98 -2.74
C TYR A 129 11.81 4.17 -3.34
N ASP A 130 11.81 4.40 -4.64
CA ASP A 130 12.97 4.78 -5.43
C ASP A 130 12.57 6.00 -6.27
N PRO A 131 13.18 7.17 -6.06
CA PRO A 131 12.87 8.36 -6.85
C PRO A 131 13.35 8.28 -8.30
N CYS A 132 14.26 7.37 -8.60
CA CYS A 132 14.80 7.16 -9.94
C CYS A 132 14.02 6.10 -10.74
N ALA A 133 13.14 5.33 -10.08
CA ALA A 133 12.26 4.39 -10.75
C ALA A 133 11.00 5.11 -11.26
N THR A 134 10.50 4.71 -12.42
CA THR A 134 9.24 5.26 -12.94
C THR A 134 8.05 4.88 -12.07
N ILE A 135 8.02 3.67 -11.49
CA ILE A 135 7.06 3.30 -10.45
C ILE A 135 7.80 2.81 -9.21
N SER A 136 7.47 3.40 -8.07
CA SER A 136 7.89 2.91 -6.77
C SER A 136 6.74 3.02 -5.76
N TRP A 137 6.88 2.42 -4.58
CA TRP A 137 5.77 2.35 -3.62
C TRP A 137 6.23 2.22 -2.18
N ILE A 138 5.31 2.55 -1.27
CA ILE A 138 5.45 2.31 0.17
C ILE A 138 4.18 1.60 0.64
N ILE A 139 4.37 0.48 1.34
CA ILE A 139 3.27 -0.23 2.02
C ILE A 139 3.34 0.13 3.49
N PHE A 140 2.20 0.53 4.03
CA PHE A 140 2.03 0.84 5.44
C PHE A 140 1.17 -0.26 6.05
N ARG A 141 1.67 -0.95 7.08
CA ARG A 141 0.85 -1.88 7.86
C ARG A 141 0.30 -1.16 9.07
N GLY A 142 -0.95 -1.40 9.43
CA GLY A 142 -1.56 -0.60 10.47
C GLY A 142 -3.03 -0.89 10.71
N SER A 143 -3.72 0.16 11.17
CA SER A 143 -5.15 0.07 11.44
C SER A 143 -5.82 1.43 11.42
N MET A 144 -7.12 1.39 11.13
CA MET A 144 -8.03 2.50 11.30
C MET A 144 -8.20 2.87 12.77
N GLY A 145 -8.39 4.15 13.03
CA GLY A 145 -8.61 4.70 14.35
C GLY A 145 -9.20 6.10 14.31
N ASP A 146 -9.15 6.76 15.46
CA ASP A 146 -9.53 8.16 15.60
C ASP A 146 -8.32 8.99 16.07
N LEU A 147 -8.56 10.23 16.48
CA LEU A 147 -7.53 11.15 16.97
C LEU A 147 -6.75 10.64 18.18
N ASN A 148 -7.30 9.71 18.97
CA ASN A 148 -6.73 9.20 20.21
C ASN A 148 -5.91 7.93 20.04
N GLY A 149 -6.03 7.24 18.89
CA GLY A 149 -5.31 6.00 18.67
C GLY A 149 -5.98 5.05 17.68
N PRO A 150 -5.34 3.90 17.41
CA PRO A 150 -5.94 2.82 16.63
C PRO A 150 -7.19 2.28 17.34
N ALA A 151 -8.21 1.89 16.58
CA ALA A 151 -9.47 1.41 17.15
C ALA A 151 -9.34 0.08 17.91
N GLY A 152 -8.26 -0.68 17.68
CA GLY A 152 -7.96 -1.92 18.42
C GLY A 152 -8.89 -3.09 18.12
N THR A 153 -9.57 -3.09 16.98
CA THR A 153 -10.47 -4.18 16.56
C THR A 153 -9.91 -4.93 15.36
N GLY A 154 -10.30 -6.19 15.17
CA GLY A 154 -9.94 -6.94 13.97
C GLY A 154 -10.49 -6.31 12.67
N ALA A 155 -11.60 -5.57 12.77
CA ALA A 155 -12.25 -4.92 11.63
C ALA A 155 -11.51 -3.66 11.18
N SER A 156 -10.78 -3.01 12.10
CA SER A 156 -9.97 -1.82 11.79
C SER A 156 -8.61 -2.14 11.18
N ILE A 157 -8.15 -3.40 11.22
CA ILE A 157 -6.87 -3.79 10.62
C ILE A 157 -6.99 -3.70 9.10
N ALA A 158 -6.12 -2.90 8.51
CA ALA A 158 -6.04 -2.69 7.07
C ALA A 158 -4.61 -2.24 6.72
N ASP A 159 -4.23 -2.42 5.47
CA ASP A 159 -2.96 -1.96 4.94
C ASP A 159 -3.18 -0.71 4.09
N GLY A 160 -2.21 0.20 4.15
CA GLY A 160 -2.11 1.34 3.28
C GLY A 160 -1.09 1.12 2.17
N ILE A 161 -1.32 1.70 1.00
CA ILE A 161 -0.33 1.76 -0.07
C ILE A 161 -0.31 3.15 -0.68
N ALA A 162 0.91 3.67 -0.86
CA ALA A 162 1.18 4.86 -1.65
C ALA A 162 2.07 4.48 -2.83
N PHE A 163 1.60 4.79 -4.04
CA PHE A 163 2.39 4.67 -5.25
C PHE A 163 3.01 6.01 -5.62
N TYR A 164 4.21 5.94 -6.16
CA TYR A 164 4.97 7.08 -6.66
C TYR A 164 5.28 6.85 -8.13
N VAL A 165 5.11 7.90 -8.92
CA VAL A 165 5.46 7.93 -10.34
C VAL A 165 6.55 8.98 -10.54
N ASN A 166 7.71 8.55 -11.03
CA ASN A 166 8.91 9.40 -11.20
C ASN A 166 9.26 10.20 -9.92
N GLY A 167 9.23 9.54 -8.76
CA GLY A 167 9.52 10.14 -7.45
C GLY A 167 8.42 11.03 -6.86
N ALA A 168 7.35 11.34 -7.58
CA ALA A 168 6.21 12.09 -7.04
C ALA A 168 5.08 11.13 -6.62
N PRO A 169 4.33 11.41 -5.53
CA PRO A 169 3.18 10.59 -5.18
C PRO A 169 2.12 10.67 -6.27
N ALA A 170 1.64 9.52 -6.76
CA ALA A 170 0.55 9.45 -7.74
C ALA A 170 -0.76 9.99 -7.14
N LYS A 171 -0.95 9.73 -5.84
CA LYS A 171 -1.89 10.40 -4.93
C LYS A 171 -1.50 10.06 -3.48
N ASP A 172 -2.27 10.58 -2.53
CA ASP A 172 -2.21 10.19 -1.12
C ASP A 172 -2.50 8.68 -0.91
N MET A 173 -2.16 8.17 0.27
CA MET A 173 -2.22 6.74 0.57
C MET A 173 -3.66 6.20 0.49
N SER A 174 -3.86 5.05 -0.16
CA SER A 174 -5.14 4.33 -0.15
C SER A 174 -5.12 3.14 0.78
N ILE A 175 -6.29 2.77 1.30
CA ILE A 175 -6.46 1.61 2.16
C ILE A 175 -6.99 0.41 1.39
N PHE A 176 -6.43 -0.75 1.70
CA PHE A 176 -6.89 -2.07 1.30
C PHE A 176 -6.99 -2.96 2.54
N HIS A 177 -7.85 -3.97 2.56
CA HIS A 177 -7.91 -4.84 3.74
C HIS A 177 -6.60 -5.62 3.96
N LYS A 178 -5.92 -6.00 2.88
CA LYS A 178 -4.57 -6.55 2.91
C LYS A 178 -3.84 -6.28 1.60
N VAL A 179 -2.67 -5.66 1.65
CA VAL A 179 -1.74 -5.62 0.51
C VAL A 179 -0.95 -6.93 0.48
N GLU A 180 -1.02 -7.66 -0.63
CA GLU A 180 -0.39 -8.97 -0.76
C GLU A 180 0.94 -8.89 -1.50
N SER A 181 0.98 -8.18 -2.64
CA SER A 181 2.23 -7.90 -3.34
C SER A 181 2.10 -6.74 -4.33
N VAL A 182 3.25 -6.13 -4.62
CA VAL A 182 3.46 -5.28 -5.79
C VAL A 182 4.64 -5.88 -6.54
N THR A 183 4.44 -6.27 -7.80
CA THR A 183 5.46 -6.94 -8.60
C THR A 183 5.72 -6.14 -9.87
N PRO A 184 6.95 -5.62 -10.09
CA PRO A 184 7.31 -4.98 -11.35
C PRO A 184 7.16 -5.94 -12.54
N VAL A 185 6.48 -5.47 -13.58
CA VAL A 185 6.31 -6.20 -14.86
C VAL A 185 7.23 -5.59 -15.93
N SER A 186 7.35 -4.27 -15.93
CA SER A 186 8.29 -3.48 -16.73
C SER A 186 8.54 -2.15 -16.01
N ASP A 187 9.42 -1.30 -16.54
CA ASP A 187 9.72 0.01 -15.94
C ASP A 187 8.46 0.84 -15.66
N ASN A 188 7.45 0.73 -16.53
CA ASN A 188 6.22 1.51 -16.46
C ASN A 188 5.00 0.70 -16.01
N GLU A 189 5.15 -0.56 -15.60
CA GLU A 189 4.02 -1.41 -15.20
C GLU A 189 4.31 -2.25 -13.96
N VAL A 190 3.31 -2.36 -13.09
CA VAL A 190 3.34 -3.26 -11.93
C VAL A 190 2.06 -4.08 -11.87
N ASP A 191 2.17 -5.32 -11.41
CA ASP A 191 1.03 -6.10 -10.91
C ASP A 191 0.85 -5.81 -9.42
N PHE A 192 -0.34 -5.34 -9.06
CA PHE A 192 -0.74 -5.12 -7.69
C PHE A 192 -1.78 -6.16 -7.27
N THR A 193 -1.51 -6.85 -6.17
CA THR A 193 -2.40 -7.87 -5.60
C THR A 193 -2.82 -7.50 -4.19
N TRP A 194 -4.10 -7.68 -3.89
CA TRP A 194 -4.68 -7.35 -2.59
C TRP A 194 -5.76 -8.33 -2.20
N GLY A 195 -5.95 -8.47 -0.89
CA GLY A 195 -6.97 -9.31 -0.30
C GLY A 195 -8.08 -8.49 0.34
N GLU A 196 -9.32 -8.95 0.21
CA GLU A 196 -10.52 -8.32 0.75
C GLU A 196 -11.33 -9.29 1.64
N ARG A 197 -12.03 -8.71 2.63
CA ARG A 197 -13.00 -9.43 3.47
C ARG A 197 -14.34 -9.46 2.75
N SER A 198 -14.83 -10.64 2.37
CA SER A 198 -16.04 -10.75 1.55
C SER A 198 -17.37 -10.82 2.33
N ARG A 199 -17.34 -11.18 3.62
CA ARG A 199 -18.56 -11.36 4.44
C ARG A 199 -18.44 -10.83 5.87
N THR A 200 -17.54 -11.42 6.65
CA THR A 200 -17.35 -11.03 8.06
C THR A 200 -15.88 -10.91 8.40
N THR A 201 -15.55 -10.10 9.39
CA THR A 201 -14.17 -9.96 9.90
C THR A 201 -13.60 -11.29 10.40
N ALA A 202 -14.43 -12.16 10.98
CA ALA A 202 -14.00 -13.44 11.56
C ALA A 202 -13.52 -14.45 10.51
N GLU A 203 -14.03 -14.38 9.28
CA GLU A 203 -13.56 -15.22 8.16
C GLU A 203 -12.20 -14.75 7.61
N GLY A 204 -11.77 -13.54 7.95
CA GLY A 204 -10.54 -12.96 7.46
C GLY A 204 -10.60 -12.59 5.97
N ILE A 205 -9.43 -12.58 5.34
CA ILE A 205 -9.27 -12.31 3.91
C ILE A 205 -9.71 -13.54 3.13
N THR A 206 -10.73 -13.37 2.28
CA THR A 206 -11.37 -14.48 1.54
C THR A 206 -11.54 -14.20 0.05
N ALA A 207 -11.45 -12.93 -0.36
CA ALA A 207 -11.34 -12.53 -1.76
C ALA A 207 -9.91 -12.05 -2.01
N HIS A 208 -9.36 -12.42 -3.16
CA HIS A 208 -8.00 -12.06 -3.58
C HIS A 208 -8.09 -11.53 -5.00
N HIS A 209 -7.47 -10.38 -5.23
CA HIS A 209 -7.63 -9.62 -6.46
C HIS A 209 -6.29 -9.27 -7.08
N THR A 210 -6.29 -9.02 -8.38
CA THR A 210 -5.10 -8.55 -9.11
C THR A 210 -5.45 -7.52 -10.16
N VAL A 211 -4.67 -6.45 -10.23
CA VAL A 211 -4.77 -5.40 -11.25
C VAL A 211 -3.39 -5.11 -11.81
N ARG A 212 -3.31 -4.85 -13.12
CA ARG A 212 -2.12 -4.26 -13.72
C ARG A 212 -2.24 -2.76 -13.74
N LEU A 213 -1.26 -2.09 -13.16
CA LEU A 213 -1.16 -0.64 -13.15
C LEU A 213 -0.06 -0.20 -14.11
N ARG A 214 -0.27 0.92 -14.80
CA ARG A 214 0.69 1.52 -15.72
C ARG A 214 0.87 3.00 -15.40
N ALA A 215 2.12 3.45 -15.34
CA ALA A 215 2.44 4.86 -15.27
C ALA A 215 2.06 5.58 -16.59
N GLN A 216 1.29 6.65 -16.49
CA GLN A 216 0.88 7.51 -17.61
C GLN A 216 1.08 8.97 -17.24
N GLY A 217 2.18 9.58 -17.72
CA GLY A 217 2.61 10.89 -17.23
C GLY A 217 2.95 10.81 -15.74
N ASP A 218 2.32 11.67 -14.94
CA ASP A 218 2.49 11.72 -13.47
C ASP A 218 1.41 10.91 -12.72
N SER A 219 0.64 10.09 -13.44
CA SER A 219 -0.48 9.31 -12.88
C SER A 219 -0.22 7.81 -12.99
N LEU A 220 -0.93 7.04 -12.16
CA LEU A 220 -0.91 5.58 -12.20
C LEU A 220 -2.32 5.07 -12.53
N GLU A 221 -2.44 4.39 -13.66
CA GLU A 221 -3.74 4.00 -14.23
C GLU A 221 -3.88 2.48 -14.31
N PRO A 222 -5.03 1.90 -13.95
CA PRO A 222 -5.29 0.47 -14.11
C PRO A 222 -5.55 0.14 -15.60
N VAL A 223 -4.74 -0.75 -16.18
CA VAL A 223 -4.79 -1.09 -17.61
C VAL A 223 -5.35 -2.48 -17.90
N SER A 224 -5.33 -3.40 -16.93
CA SER A 224 -5.94 -4.74 -17.06
C SER A 224 -6.17 -5.40 -15.70
N GLY A 225 -6.82 -6.56 -15.68
CA GLY A 225 -7.20 -7.27 -14.45
C GLY A 225 -8.53 -6.76 -13.87
N GLU A 226 -8.64 -6.78 -12.55
CA GLU A 226 -9.87 -6.44 -11.81
C GLU A 226 -10.01 -4.92 -11.54
N VAL A 227 -10.02 -4.14 -12.62
CA VAL A 227 -10.06 -2.67 -12.58
C VAL A 227 -11.25 -2.12 -11.76
N ALA A 228 -12.42 -2.72 -11.90
CA ALA A 228 -13.62 -2.27 -11.19
C ALA A 228 -13.51 -2.49 -9.67
N GLU A 229 -12.89 -3.58 -9.23
CA GLU A 229 -12.68 -3.83 -7.79
C GLU A 229 -11.58 -2.92 -7.24
N PHE A 230 -10.50 -2.72 -8.00
CA PHE A 230 -9.44 -1.77 -7.62
C PHE A 230 -9.98 -0.35 -7.41
N ASN A 231 -10.81 0.15 -8.34
CA ASN A 231 -11.34 1.51 -8.27
C ASN A 231 -12.28 1.75 -7.09
N LYS A 232 -12.96 0.71 -6.56
CA LYS A 232 -13.73 0.84 -5.32
C LYS A 232 -12.86 1.27 -4.15
N MET A 233 -11.61 0.83 -4.11
CA MET A 233 -10.67 1.15 -3.03
C MET A 233 -9.84 2.39 -3.36
N TRP A 234 -9.44 2.52 -4.63
CA TRP A 234 -8.52 3.58 -5.07
C TRP A 234 -9.20 4.92 -5.35
N VAL A 235 -10.44 4.90 -5.84
CA VAL A 235 -11.17 6.10 -6.27
C VAL A 235 -12.34 6.43 -5.34
N ASP A 236 -13.09 5.41 -4.90
CA ASP A 236 -14.36 5.64 -4.18
C ASP A 236 -14.18 5.83 -2.66
N LEU A 237 -13.01 5.50 -2.11
CA LEU A 237 -12.69 5.67 -0.68
C LEU A 237 -11.79 6.89 -0.44
N PRO A 238 -11.85 7.49 0.78
CA PRO A 238 -10.92 8.54 1.18
C PRO A 238 -9.47 8.08 1.09
N SER A 239 -8.57 9.05 0.86
CA SER A 239 -7.14 8.83 0.96
C SER A 239 -6.63 9.31 2.32
N TYR A 240 -5.42 8.93 2.68
CA TYR A 240 -4.76 9.33 3.91
C TYR A 240 -3.51 10.12 3.58
N GLN A 241 -3.43 11.30 4.17
CA GLN A 241 -2.48 12.30 3.74
C GLN A 241 -1.04 11.84 3.98
N LEU A 242 -0.21 11.91 2.94
CA LEU A 242 1.22 11.66 3.06
C LEU A 242 1.92 12.89 3.67
N GLY A 243 2.99 12.65 4.44
CA GLY A 243 3.71 13.66 5.23
C GLY A 243 3.67 13.41 6.74
N THR A 244 4.42 14.22 7.49
CA THR A 244 4.41 14.24 8.96
C THR A 244 3.33 15.20 9.45
N TYR A 245 2.42 14.71 10.30
CA TYR A 245 1.36 15.51 10.91
C TYR A 245 1.57 15.53 12.43
N ASP A 246 2.31 16.54 12.91
CA ASP A 246 2.50 16.83 14.34
C ASP A 246 1.16 17.17 15.05
#